data_AF-A0A351HC99-F1
#
_entry.id   AF-A0A351HC99-F1
#
_cell.length_a   1.000
_cell.length_b   1.000
_cell.length_c   1.000
_cell.angle_alpha   90.00
_cell.angle_beta   90.00
_cell.angle_gamma   90.00
#
_symmetry.space_group_name_H-M   'P 1'
#
loop_
_entity.id
_entity.type
_entity.pdbx_description
1 polymer ?
#
loop_
_entity_poly.entity_id
_entity_poly.type
_entity_poly.pdbx_seq_one_letter_code
_entity_poly.pdbx_strand_id
1 'polypeptide(L)' 'MDVESYTDLIPLIFLGVVFFTVAVSAFYWSAKKGQFRNFDSQAKTIFTEEEPEGEVSDSFPDKKKKLKN' A
#
# COMPACT_ATOMS: atom_id res chain seq x y z
N MET A 1 35.36 21.96 -5.55
CA MET A 1 35.19 20.50 -5.51
C MET A 1 35.93 19.98 -6.70
N ASP A 2 37.09 19.35 -6.49
CA ASP A 2 37.78 18.63 -7.56
C ASP A 2 36.87 17.50 -8.03
N VAL A 3 36.36 17.64 -9.25
CA VAL A 3 35.38 16.72 -9.85
C VAL A 3 35.93 15.32 -10.12
N GLU A 4 37.23 15.12 -9.93
CA GLU A 4 37.93 13.86 -10.20
C GLU A 4 37.95 12.89 -9.00
N SER A 5 37.63 13.35 -7.78
CA SER A 5 37.64 12.49 -6.59
C SER A 5 36.23 12.17 -6.09
N TYR A 6 35.75 10.96 -6.39
CA TYR A 6 34.47 10.42 -5.92
C TYR A 6 34.49 9.93 -4.46
N THR A 7 35.59 10.15 -3.73
CA THR A 7 35.74 9.74 -2.33
C THR A 7 34.68 10.33 -1.41
N ASP A 8 34.18 11.51 -1.73
CA ASP A 8 33.14 12.20 -0.97
C ASP A 8 31.78 11.51 -1.07
N LEU A 9 31.59 10.62 -2.04
CA LEU A 9 30.39 9.80 -2.19
C LEU A 9 30.42 8.53 -1.33
N ILE A 10 31.58 8.14 -0.80
CA ILE A 10 31.74 6.90 -0.01
C ILE A 10 30.78 6.86 1.19
N PRO A 11 30.61 7.93 1.99
CA PRO A 11 29.67 7.91 3.11
C PRO A 11 28.22 7.70 2.66
N LEU A 12 27.84 8.31 1.53
CA LEU A 12 26.50 8.17 0.96
C LEU A 12 26.26 6.75 0.45
N ILE A 13 27.22 6.17 -0.27
CA ILE A 13 27.16 4.79 -0.75
C ILE A 13 27.07 3.82 0.43
N PHE A 14 27.90 4.00 1.46
CA PHE A 14 27.88 3.19 2.66
C PHE A 14 26.53 3.24 3.37
N LEU A 15 25.97 4.44 3.54
CA LEU A 15 24.65 4.62 4.13
C LEU A 15 23.57 3.91 3.31
N GLY A 16 23.63 4.01 1.98
CA GLY A 16 22.73 3.29 1.08
C GLY A 16 22.80 1.77 1.27
N VAL A 17 24.01 1.20 1.28
CA VAL A 17 24.21 -0.24 1.49
C VAL A 17 23.63 -0.69 2.83
N VAL A 18 23.92 0.05 3.91
CA VAL A 18 23.38 -0.27 5.25
C VAL A 18 21.86 -0.21 5.25
N PHE A 19 21.27 0.85 4.70
CA PHE A 19 19.83 1.03 4.62
C PHE A 19 19.14 -0.12 3.89
N PHE A 20 19.61 -0.46 2.69
CA PHE A 20 19.00 -1.54 1.90
C PHE A 20 19.18 -2.92 2.55
N THR A 21 20.31 -3.15 3.21
CA THR A 21 20.54 -4.41 3.96
C THR A 21 19.51 -4.57 5.07
N VAL A 22 19.24 -3.50 5.84
CA VAL A 22 18.22 -3.52 6.89
C VAL A 22 16.83 -3.69 6.30
N ALA A 23 16.50 -2.97 5.21
CA ALA A 23 15.20 -3.06 4.56
C ALA A 23 14.89 -4.48 4.05
N VAL A 24 15.83 -5.11 3.32
CA VAL A 24 15.68 -6.49 2.83
C VAL A 24 15.57 -7.47 4.00
N SER A 25 16.36 -7.28 5.06
CA SER A 25 16.30 -8.15 6.25
C SER A 25 14.95 -8.05 6.97
N ALA A 26 14.43 -6.84 7.15
CA ALA A 26 13.13 -6.60 7.75
C ALA A 26 12.00 -7.16 6.88
N PHE A 27 12.09 -6.98 5.56
CA PHE A 27 11.13 -7.52 4.62
C PHE A 27 11.10 -9.06 4.65
N TYR A 28 12.26 -9.70 4.63
CA TYR A 28 12.39 -11.15 4.75
C TYR A 28 11.79 -11.67 6.07
N TRP A 29 12.09 -11.00 7.18
CA TRP A 29 11.52 -11.35 8.48
C TRP A 29 9.99 -11.21 8.50
N SER A 30 9.45 -10.12 7.94
CA SER A 30 8.02 -9.87 7.83
C SER A 30 7.30 -10.95 7.03
N ALA A 31 7.88 -11.32 5.88
CA ALA A 31 7.38 -12.41 5.03
C ALA A 31 7.42 -13.76 5.77
N LYS A 32 8.54 -14.10 6.41
CA LYS A 32 8.69 -15.34 7.19
C LYS A 32 7.70 -15.42 8.35
N LYS A 33 7.43 -14.29 9.03
CA LYS A 33 6.47 -14.23 10.14
C LYS A 33 5.01 -14.25 9.67
N GLY A 34 4.77 -14.22 8.35
CA GLY A 34 3.43 -14.33 7.77
C GLY A 34 2.61 -13.04 7.86
N GLN A 35 3.25 -11.88 8.03
CA GLN A 35 2.56 -10.58 8.03
C GLN A 35 1.79 -10.33 6.73
N PHE A 36 2.23 -10.97 5.64
CA PHE A 36 1.63 -10.89 4.32
C PHE A 36 0.66 -12.03 4.00
N ARG A 37 0.37 -12.93 4.96
CA ARG A 37 -0.42 -14.15 4.70
C ARG A 37 -1.91 -13.87 4.51
N ASN A 38 -2.45 -12.83 5.15
CA ASN A 38 -3.88 -12.54 5.21
C ASN A 38 -4.19 -11.14 4.65
N PHE A 39 -3.65 -10.79 3.48
CA PHE A 39 -3.96 -9.49 2.86
C PHE A 39 -5.43 -9.36 2.49
N ASP A 40 -6.03 -10.42 1.95
CA ASP A 40 -7.45 -10.44 1.56
C ASP A 40 -8.37 -10.18 2.76
N SER A 41 -8.17 -10.90 3.87
CA SER A 41 -8.96 -10.71 5.10
C SER A 41 -8.84 -9.31 5.70
N GLN A 42 -7.69 -8.64 5.55
CA GLN A 42 -7.51 -7.27 6.05
C GLN A 42 -8.21 -6.24 5.16
N ALA A 43 -8.19 -6.43 3.83
CA ALA A 43 -8.93 -5.58 2.91
C ALA A 43 -10.45 -5.65 3.16
N LYS A 44 -10.93 -6.83 3.58
CA LYS A 44 -12.34 -7.08 3.89
C LYS A 44 -12.82 -6.51 5.22
N THR A 45 -11.91 -6.07 6.10
CA THR A 45 -12.27 -5.52 7.42
C THR A 45 -13.01 -4.17 7.34
N ILE A 46 -12.92 -3.47 6.20
CA ILE A 46 -13.64 -2.21 5.98
C ILE A 46 -15.14 -2.47 5.75
N PHE A 47 -15.49 -3.65 5.22
CA PHE A 47 -16.87 -4.05 5.05
C PHE A 47 -17.41 -4.58 6.37
N THR A 48 -18.59 -4.08 6.75
CA THR A 48 -19.27 -4.49 7.97
C THR A 48 -20.48 -5.34 7.60
N GLU A 49 -21.10 -6.01 8.56
CA GLU A 49 -22.34 -6.77 8.30
C GLU A 49 -23.45 -5.89 7.71
N GLU A 50 -23.42 -4.57 7.95
CA GLU A 50 -24.38 -3.61 7.38
C GLU A 50 -23.99 -3.09 5.99
N GLU A 51 -22.72 -3.24 5.57
CA GLU A 51 -22.22 -2.81 4.26
C GLU A 51 -21.44 -3.94 3.60
N PRO A 52 -22.14 -4.92 2.99
CA PRO A 52 -21.52 -6.12 2.44
C PRO A 52 -20.78 -5.85 1.13
N GLU A 53 -19.74 -6.64 0.90
CA GLU A 53 -18.94 -6.59 -0.32
C GLU A 53 -19.79 -6.89 -1.57
N GLY A 54 -19.77 -5.97 -2.53
CA GLY A 54 -20.39 -6.19 -3.86
C GLY A 54 -21.87 -5.85 -3.95
N GLU A 55 -22.50 -5.37 -2.87
CA GLU A 55 -23.84 -4.80 -2.92
C GLU A 55 -23.77 -3.27 -3.02
N VAL A 56 -24.60 -2.70 -3.90
CA VAL A 56 -24.70 -1.25 -4.06
C VAL A 56 -25.56 -0.70 -2.92
N SER A 57 -24.92 -0.14 -1.89
CA SER A 57 -25.59 0.46 -0.72
C SER A 57 -26.18 1.84 -1.00
N ASP A 58 -25.55 2.62 -1.87
CA ASP A 58 -25.99 3.96 -2.26
C ASP A 58 -26.20 4.06 -3.78
N SER A 59 -27.35 4.59 -4.18
CA SER A 59 -27.69 4.82 -5.58
C SER A 59 -28.46 6.13 -5.70
N PHE A 60 -28.03 6.97 -6.64
CA PHE A 60 -28.77 8.18 -6.95
C PHE A 60 -30.17 7.80 -7.48
N PRO A 61 -31.22 8.53 -7.08
CA PRO A 61 -32.55 8.28 -7.58
C PRO A 61 -32.59 8.45 -9.09
N ASP A 62 -33.21 7.48 -9.77
CA ASP A 62 -33.48 7.60 -11.21
C ASP A 62 -34.29 8.87 -11.46
N LYS A 63 -33.91 9.62 -12.51
CA LYS A 63 -34.62 10.85 -12.91
C LYS A 63 -36.07 10.45 -13.22
N LYS A 64 -36.98 10.69 -12.26
CA LYS A 64 -38.42 10.41 -12.42
C LYS A 64 -38.86 10.94 -13.78
N LYS A 65 -39.26 10.04 -14.68
CA LYS A 65 -39.97 10.42 -15.91
C LYS A 65 -41.12 11.31 -15.47
N LYS A 66 -41.08 12.59 -15.85
CA LYS A 66 -42.21 13.50 -15.67
C LYS A 66 -43.41 12.82 -16.32
N LEU A 67 -44.35 12.34 -15.51
CA LEU A 67 -45.67 11.94 -15.95
C LEU A 67 -46.28 13.20 -16.60
N LYS A 68 -46.34 13.21 -17.93
CA LYS A 68 -47.14 14.19 -18.67
C LYS A 68 -48.59 13.80 -18.46
N ASN A 69 -49.31 14.63 -17.72
CA ASN A 69 -50.77 14.71 -17.80
C ASN A 69 -51.17 15.19 -19.21
#